data_AF-A0A5J4VIK2-F1
#
_entry.id   AF-A0A5J4VIK2-F1
#
_cell.length_a   1.000
_cell.length_b   1.000
_cell.length_c   1.000
_cell.angle_alpha   90.00
_cell.angle_beta   90.00
_cell.angle_gamma   90.00
#
_symmetry.space_group_name_H-M   'P 1'
#
loop_
_entity.id
_entity.type
_entity.pdbx_description
1 polymer ?
#
loop_
_entity_poly.entity_id
_entity_poly.type
_entity_poly.pdbx_seq_one_letter_code
_entity_poly.pdbx_strand_id
1 'polypeptide(L)'
;MNNQYNIHVFEGQYDYDLSYHEYFINAKYPSVDIIAEQNVSINVIGTIQPIGKIIISFTNFSIDFGDLFFQIDDDGSSLKFSSCNLFRNASKTAINSHSLVIVDRGSLILEKMNITGNSLEGNEALIQSSQPLLIQFTSLNITNISLMSENVEPLLLSVAEHDQNSQIIVQDVHIKQNTAGNKAEAGIIYIHSKNLKINSIKNEINAANPILIENSEIIQNMLAPIQESCAIQIEGLRASEIRITNSTFDNRSPPNNDRQYEFKIVLPSGMN
;
A
#
# COMPACT_ATOMS: atom_id res chain seq x y z
N MET A 1 -8.70 13.81 23.25
CA MET A 1 -7.26 14.16 23.31
C MET A 1 -7.00 15.01 22.09
N ASN A 2 -6.32 16.15 22.22
CA ASN A 2 -5.98 16.97 21.05
C ASN A 2 -4.90 16.24 20.26
N ASN A 3 -5.20 15.91 19.01
CA ASN A 3 -4.23 15.32 18.10
C ASN A 3 -3.21 16.42 17.76
N GLN A 4 -2.02 16.37 18.36
CA GLN A 4 -0.93 17.31 18.06
C GLN A 4 -0.09 16.74 16.91
N TYR A 5 0.03 17.50 15.82
CA TYR A 5 0.88 17.18 14.69
C TYR A 5 2.04 18.16 14.68
N ASN A 6 3.26 17.65 14.85
CA ASN A 6 4.45 18.47 14.96
C ASN A 6 5.19 18.47 13.62
N ILE A 7 5.18 19.62 12.94
CA ILE A 7 5.95 19.86 11.73
C ILE A 7 7.30 20.47 12.14
N HIS A 8 8.39 19.73 11.96
CA HIS A 8 9.75 20.20 12.19
C HIS A 8 10.37 20.70 10.89
N VAL A 9 10.50 22.01 10.76
CA VAL A 9 11.19 22.67 9.64
C VAL A 9 12.57 23.15 10.09
N PHE A 10 13.41 23.59 9.15
CA PHE A 10 14.74 24.14 9.45
C PHE A 10 14.73 25.27 10.50
N GLU A 11 13.67 26.08 10.52
CA GLU A 11 13.53 27.25 11.41
C GLU A 11 12.82 26.97 12.75
N GLY A 12 12.32 25.75 13.01
CA GLY A 12 11.62 25.43 14.26
C GLY A 12 10.58 24.31 14.16
N GLN A 13 9.75 24.19 15.21
CA GLN A 13 8.63 23.26 15.29
C GLN A 13 7.30 24.03 15.23
N TYR A 14 6.37 23.56 14.40
CA TYR A 14 5.04 24.13 14.23
C TYR A 14 3.97 23.07 14.53
N ASP A 15 2.96 23.44 15.31
CA ASP A 15 1.79 22.59 15.55
C ASP A 15 0.80 22.80 14.39
N TYR A 16 0.46 21.73 13.66
CA TYR A 16 -0.55 21.78 12.61
C TYR A 16 -1.81 21.04 13.04
N ASP A 17 -2.81 21.74 13.56
CA ASP A 17 -4.07 21.08 13.94
C ASP A 17 -4.98 20.92 12.71
N LEU A 18 -5.30 19.66 12.36
CA LEU A 18 -6.29 19.36 11.32
C LEU A 18 -7.70 19.89 11.66
N SER A 19 -7.97 20.30 12.91
CA SER A 19 -9.22 20.94 13.30
C SER A 19 -9.43 22.35 12.69
N TYR A 20 -8.37 23.02 12.20
CA TYR A 20 -8.47 24.32 11.51
C TYR A 20 -9.21 24.28 10.17
N HIS A 21 -9.76 23.12 9.81
CA HIS A 21 -10.39 22.83 8.53
C HIS A 21 -11.92 22.99 8.55
N GLU A 22 -12.50 23.67 9.55
CA GLU A 22 -13.95 24.01 9.58
C GLU A 22 -14.44 24.74 8.30
N TYR A 23 -13.55 25.44 7.58
CA TYR A 23 -13.87 26.05 6.28
C TYR A 23 -14.34 25.04 5.23
N PHE A 24 -13.92 23.78 5.37
CA PHE A 24 -14.19 22.72 4.41
C PHE A 24 -15.51 21.97 4.64
N ILE A 25 -16.24 22.30 5.71
CA ILE A 25 -17.50 21.63 6.10
C ILE A 25 -18.55 21.64 4.97
N ASN A 26 -18.52 22.62 4.07
CA ASN A 26 -19.51 22.77 2.99
C ASN A 26 -19.04 22.25 1.62
N ALA A 27 -17.78 21.85 1.47
CA ALA A 27 -17.26 21.31 0.21
C ALA A 27 -17.49 19.80 0.15
N LYS A 28 -17.93 19.28 -1.01
CA LYS A 28 -18.26 17.84 -1.17
C LYS A 28 -17.03 16.93 -0.97
N TYR A 29 -15.85 17.42 -1.35
CA TYR A 29 -14.52 16.80 -1.18
C TYR A 29 -13.45 17.89 -1.21
N PRO A 30 -13.23 18.62 -0.10
CA PRO A 30 -12.14 19.57 0.00
C PRO A 30 -10.77 18.97 -0.34
N SER A 31 -9.91 19.76 -0.98
CA SER A 31 -8.51 19.40 -1.23
C SER A 31 -7.61 20.16 -0.28
N VAL A 32 -6.67 19.45 0.35
CA VAL A 32 -5.66 20.00 1.25
C VAL A 32 -4.29 19.54 0.74
N ASP A 33 -3.51 20.49 0.24
CA ASP A 33 -2.13 20.26 -0.18
C ASP A 33 -1.17 20.76 0.90
N ILE A 34 -0.34 19.86 1.42
CA ILE A 34 0.70 20.14 2.39
C ILE A 34 2.03 19.96 1.64
N ILE A 35 2.71 21.08 1.39
CA ILE A 35 3.92 21.14 0.56
C ILE A 35 5.05 21.74 1.36
N ALA A 36 6.20 21.06 1.36
CA ALA A 36 7.45 21.62 1.87
C ALA A 36 8.35 22.09 0.70
N GLU A 37 8.90 23.28 0.83
CA GLU A 37 9.90 23.83 -0.11
C GLU A 37 11.34 23.41 0.23
N GLN A 38 11.56 22.92 1.46
CA GLN A 38 12.85 22.47 1.98
C GLN A 38 12.69 21.12 2.66
N ASN A 39 13.80 20.52 3.15
CA ASN A 39 13.74 19.28 3.91
C ASN A 39 13.00 19.51 5.23
N VAL A 40 11.79 18.96 5.33
CA VAL A 40 10.93 19.05 6.51
C VAL A 40 10.64 17.66 7.05
N SER A 41 10.67 17.52 8.38
CA SER A 41 10.30 16.28 9.07
C SER A 41 8.97 16.46 9.79
N ILE A 42 8.00 15.59 9.56
CA ILE A 42 6.77 15.57 10.37
C ILE A 42 6.84 14.38 11.31
N ASN A 43 6.67 14.64 12.61
CA ASN A 43 6.46 13.58 13.60
C ASN A 43 4.96 13.46 13.85
N VAL A 44 4.41 12.28 13.55
CA VAL A 44 2.97 12.05 13.64
C VAL A 44 2.67 11.05 14.76
N ILE A 45 2.00 11.52 15.82
CA ILE A 45 1.68 10.75 17.04
C ILE A 45 0.14 10.72 17.22
N GLY A 46 -0.45 9.54 17.39
CA GLY A 46 -1.89 9.34 17.56
C GLY A 46 -2.33 7.93 17.18
N THR A 47 -3.60 7.57 17.39
CA THR A 47 -4.07 6.18 17.17
C THR A 47 -4.72 5.95 15.81
N ILE A 48 -5.61 6.82 15.33
CA ILE A 48 -6.36 6.65 14.06
C ILE A 48 -6.72 8.02 13.49
N GLN A 49 -6.46 8.28 12.20
CA GLN A 49 -7.06 9.42 11.48
C GLN A 49 -7.98 8.93 10.34
N PRO A 50 -9.31 9.03 10.51
CA PRO A 50 -10.23 8.78 9.40
C PRO A 50 -10.18 9.95 8.41
N ILE A 51 -9.91 9.66 7.15
CA ILE A 51 -10.03 10.59 6.03
C ILE A 51 -11.45 10.47 5.47
N GLY A 52 -12.39 11.13 6.15
CA GLY A 52 -13.78 11.21 5.71
C GLY A 52 -13.99 12.37 4.75
N LYS A 53 -14.27 12.08 3.47
CA LYS A 53 -14.58 13.05 2.40
C LYS A 53 -13.55 14.15 2.19
N ILE A 54 -12.26 13.81 2.13
CA ILE A 54 -11.18 14.79 1.91
C ILE A 54 -10.17 14.20 0.91
N ILE A 55 -9.57 15.08 0.11
CA ILE A 55 -8.38 14.77 -0.69
C ILE A 55 -7.18 15.41 0.01
N ILE A 56 -6.24 14.61 0.51
CA ILE A 56 -5.05 15.09 1.24
C ILE A 56 -3.80 14.72 0.46
N SER A 57 -2.89 15.68 0.26
CA SER A 57 -1.62 15.49 -0.42
C SER A 57 -0.45 15.98 0.43
N PHE A 58 0.59 15.16 0.58
CA PHE A 58 1.87 15.54 1.20
C PHE A 58 2.98 15.48 0.15
N THR A 59 3.78 16.55 0.04
CA THR A 59 4.87 16.62 -0.94
C THR A 59 6.19 17.14 -0.34
N ASN A 60 7.29 16.43 -0.61
CA ASN A 60 8.68 16.75 -0.20
C ASN A 60 8.95 16.66 1.32
N PHE A 61 8.34 15.69 2.00
CA PHE A 61 8.55 15.49 3.44
C PHE A 61 9.33 14.22 3.76
N SER A 62 10.09 14.27 4.83
CA SER A 62 10.45 13.09 5.63
C SER A 62 9.37 12.89 6.68
N ILE A 63 8.71 11.73 6.72
CA ILE A 63 7.63 11.50 7.69
C ILE A 63 8.05 10.37 8.61
N ASP A 64 8.08 10.69 9.90
CA ASP A 64 8.30 9.77 11.00
C ASP A 64 6.94 9.41 11.61
N PHE A 65 6.44 8.22 11.24
CA PHE A 65 5.17 7.74 11.76
C PHE A 65 5.36 7.07 13.12
N GLY A 66 4.79 7.64 14.18
CA GLY A 66 4.57 6.94 15.45
C GLY A 66 3.50 5.86 15.30
N ASP A 67 2.55 5.77 16.22
CA ASP A 67 1.46 4.78 16.16
C ASP A 67 0.33 5.15 15.17
N LEU A 68 0.54 6.15 14.30
CA LEU A 68 -0.51 6.63 13.40
C LEU A 68 -0.63 5.79 12.14
N PHE A 69 -1.88 5.50 11.75
CA PHE A 69 -2.26 5.12 10.41
C PHE A 69 -3.41 5.98 9.84
N PHE A 70 -3.56 5.97 8.52
CA PHE A 70 -4.65 6.63 7.81
C PHE A 70 -5.72 5.63 7.40
N GLN A 71 -6.99 6.02 7.50
CA GLN A 71 -8.12 5.22 7.04
C GLN A 71 -8.92 5.98 5.98
N ILE A 72 -9.20 5.37 4.82
CA ILE A 72 -9.91 6.01 3.69
C ILE A 72 -11.26 5.32 3.44
N ASP A 73 -12.34 5.87 4.01
CA ASP A 73 -13.65 5.20 4.08
C ASP A 73 -14.66 5.59 2.99
N ASP A 74 -14.39 6.66 2.24
CA ASP A 74 -15.30 7.23 1.23
C ASP A 74 -14.69 7.09 -0.17
N ASP A 75 -15.52 6.77 -1.16
CA ASP A 75 -15.08 6.50 -2.55
C ASP A 75 -14.52 7.75 -3.25
N GLY A 76 -14.94 8.94 -2.84
CA GLY A 76 -14.38 10.20 -3.30
C GLY A 76 -13.15 10.69 -2.51
N SER A 77 -12.79 10.04 -1.39
CA SER A 77 -11.61 10.42 -0.61
C SER A 77 -10.31 9.93 -1.28
N SER A 78 -9.24 10.70 -1.09
CA SER A 78 -7.91 10.28 -1.54
C SER A 78 -6.79 10.74 -0.62
N LEU A 79 -5.79 9.89 -0.46
CA LEU A 79 -4.52 10.21 0.18
C LEU A 79 -3.39 10.07 -0.83
N LYS A 80 -2.61 11.14 -0.98
CA LYS A 80 -1.42 11.17 -1.83
C LYS A 80 -0.17 11.50 -1.01
N PHE A 81 0.87 10.69 -1.18
CA PHE A 81 2.25 11.06 -0.82
C PHE A 81 3.10 11.17 -2.08
N SER A 82 3.87 12.25 -2.21
CA SER A 82 4.74 12.48 -3.35
C SER A 82 6.12 12.96 -2.93
N SER A 83 7.17 12.33 -3.47
CA SER A 83 8.56 12.74 -3.19
C SER A 83 8.90 12.73 -1.70
N CYS A 84 8.34 11.77 -0.96
CA CYS A 84 8.52 11.66 0.49
C CYS A 84 9.41 10.47 0.86
N ASN A 85 10.13 10.61 1.98
CA ASN A 85 10.81 9.50 2.64
C ASN A 85 9.99 9.05 3.83
N LEU A 86 9.59 7.79 3.85
CA LEU A 86 8.89 7.18 4.98
C LEU A 86 9.84 6.30 5.75
N PHE A 87 9.95 6.60 7.03
CA PHE A 87 10.71 5.82 7.99
C PHE A 87 10.03 5.94 9.34
N ARG A 88 10.50 5.16 10.29
CA ARG A 88 10.15 5.32 11.69
C ARG A 88 11.45 5.53 12.45
N ASN A 89 11.73 6.78 12.84
CA ASN A 89 12.94 7.13 13.57
C ASN A 89 12.64 7.06 15.06
N ALA A 90 13.60 6.60 15.83
CA ALA A 90 13.57 6.62 17.30
C ALA A 90 12.57 5.68 18.03
N SER A 91 11.94 4.70 17.39
CA SER A 91 11.13 3.69 18.09
C SER A 91 11.63 2.26 17.89
N LYS A 92 11.33 1.38 18.86
CA LYS A 92 11.58 -0.07 18.79
C LYS A 92 10.51 -0.81 17.96
N THR A 93 9.63 -0.08 17.29
CA THR A 93 8.43 -0.62 16.66
C THR A 93 8.60 -0.58 15.14
N ALA A 94 8.28 -1.69 14.46
CA ALA A 94 8.40 -1.79 13.00
C ALA A 94 7.42 -0.87 12.27
N ILE A 95 7.77 -0.36 11.09
CA ILE A 95 6.90 0.53 10.30
C ILE A 95 5.51 -0.08 10.00
N ASN A 96 5.43 -1.40 9.97
CA ASN A 96 4.22 -2.20 9.78
C ASN A 96 3.78 -2.91 11.09
N SER A 97 4.06 -2.31 12.25
CA SER A 97 3.48 -2.77 13.53
C SER A 97 1.95 -2.68 13.52
N HIS A 98 1.44 -1.70 12.78
CA HIS A 98 0.07 -1.56 12.28
C HIS A 98 0.18 -1.15 10.80
N SER A 99 -0.88 -1.35 10.04
CA SER A 99 -0.98 -0.90 8.64
C SER A 99 -0.76 0.60 8.57
N LEU A 100 0.05 1.10 7.63
CA LEU A 100 0.26 2.54 7.46
C LEU A 100 -0.99 3.21 6.89
N VAL A 101 -1.66 2.53 5.95
CA VAL A 101 -2.90 3.00 5.33
C VAL A 101 -3.88 1.84 5.22
N ILE A 102 -5.12 2.09 5.62
CA ILE A 102 -6.28 1.23 5.38
C ILE A 102 -7.19 1.91 4.36
N VAL A 103 -7.42 1.28 3.21
CA VAL A 103 -8.23 1.82 2.11
C VAL A 103 -9.52 1.03 1.96
N ASP A 104 -10.63 1.57 2.49
CA ASP A 104 -11.91 0.88 2.44
C ASP A 104 -12.67 1.11 1.13
N ARG A 105 -12.72 2.35 0.62
CA ARG A 105 -13.46 2.68 -0.64
C ARG A 105 -12.76 3.65 -1.58
N GLY A 106 -11.85 4.48 -1.08
CA GLY A 106 -11.26 5.59 -1.84
C GLY A 106 -9.96 5.25 -2.56
N SER A 107 -9.08 6.25 -2.67
CA SER A 107 -7.86 6.18 -3.47
C SER A 107 -6.58 6.43 -2.67
N LEU A 108 -5.59 5.54 -2.78
CA LEU A 108 -4.23 5.75 -2.28
C LEU A 108 -3.25 5.92 -3.42
N ILE A 109 -2.46 7.00 -3.38
CA ILE A 109 -1.45 7.32 -4.39
C ILE A 109 -0.11 7.53 -3.70
N LEU A 110 0.86 6.68 -4.01
CA LEU A 110 2.25 6.81 -3.57
C LEU A 110 3.13 7.08 -4.80
N GLU A 111 3.82 8.22 -4.82
CA GLU A 111 4.65 8.64 -5.94
C GLU A 111 6.06 9.04 -5.46
N LYS A 112 7.13 8.54 -6.11
CA LYS A 112 8.52 8.92 -5.80
C LYS A 112 8.87 8.76 -4.32
N MET A 113 8.51 7.60 -3.77
CA MET A 113 8.64 7.33 -2.34
C MET A 113 9.84 6.44 -2.06
N ASN A 114 10.52 6.68 -0.93
CA ASN A 114 11.44 5.71 -0.34
C ASN A 114 10.90 5.25 1.01
N ILE A 115 10.77 3.94 1.21
CA ILE A 115 10.26 3.33 2.43
C ILE A 115 11.30 2.34 2.96
N THR A 116 11.76 2.56 4.20
CA THR A 116 12.71 1.66 4.88
C THR A 116 12.19 1.21 6.24
N GLY A 117 12.15 -0.11 6.47
CA GLY A 117 11.63 -0.69 7.71
C GLY A 117 12.69 -1.01 8.77
N ASN A 118 13.98 -0.82 8.48
CA ASN A 118 15.11 -1.14 9.37
C ASN A 118 15.13 -2.60 9.90
N SER A 119 14.46 -3.51 9.20
CA SER A 119 14.31 -4.94 9.52
C SER A 119 13.67 -5.23 10.88
N LEU A 120 12.94 -4.27 11.45
CA LEU A 120 12.12 -4.52 12.63
C LEU A 120 10.90 -5.36 12.23
N GLU A 121 10.53 -6.33 13.07
CA GLU A 121 9.39 -7.23 12.82
C GLU A 121 8.07 -6.54 13.15
N GLY A 122 7.20 -6.41 12.14
CA GLY A 122 5.82 -5.93 12.28
C GLY A 122 4.79 -7.05 12.16
N ASN A 123 3.51 -6.68 12.26
CA ASN A 123 2.41 -7.61 12.44
C ASN A 123 1.31 -7.47 11.38
N GLU A 124 1.37 -6.44 10.54
CA GLU A 124 0.34 -6.17 9.52
C GLU A 124 0.98 -5.91 8.16
N ALA A 125 0.17 -5.99 7.10
CA ALA A 125 0.54 -5.46 5.80
C ALA A 125 0.81 -3.95 5.91
N LEU A 126 1.75 -3.42 5.14
CA LEU A 126 1.97 -1.96 5.12
C LEU A 126 0.71 -1.21 4.66
N ILE A 127 -0.04 -1.79 3.73
CA ILE A 127 -1.28 -1.24 3.19
C ILE A 127 -2.34 -2.36 3.18
N GLN A 128 -3.45 -2.11 3.85
CA GLN A 128 -4.63 -2.95 3.78
C GLN A 128 -5.71 -2.25 2.97
N SER A 129 -6.51 -3.03 2.26
CA SER A 129 -7.62 -2.50 1.49
C SER A 129 -8.77 -3.48 1.42
N SER A 130 -9.99 -2.99 1.65
CA SER A 130 -11.19 -3.79 1.49
C SER A 130 -11.75 -3.65 0.08
N GLN A 131 -12.15 -2.46 -0.37
CA GLN A 131 -12.74 -2.24 -1.69
C GLN A 131 -12.25 -0.94 -2.35
N PRO A 132 -10.97 -0.86 -2.75
CA PRO A 132 -10.38 0.42 -3.18
C PRO A 132 -10.97 0.89 -4.51
N LEU A 133 -11.07 2.20 -4.70
CA LEU A 133 -11.27 2.77 -6.04
C LEU A 133 -9.94 2.76 -6.83
N LEU A 134 -8.85 3.17 -6.18
CA LEU A 134 -7.53 3.21 -6.79
C LEU A 134 -6.43 2.94 -5.76
N ILE A 135 -5.51 2.05 -6.10
CA ILE A 135 -4.20 1.95 -5.43
C ILE A 135 -3.15 2.16 -6.50
N GLN A 136 -2.39 3.25 -6.39
CA GLN A 136 -1.36 3.60 -7.36
C GLN A 136 -0.01 3.76 -6.69
N PHE A 137 0.96 2.96 -7.14
CA PHE A 137 2.36 3.06 -6.81
C PHE A 137 3.14 3.45 -8.06
N THR A 138 3.85 4.58 -8.03
CA THR A 138 4.70 5.05 -9.12
C THR A 138 6.06 5.50 -8.61
N SER A 139 7.15 4.88 -9.09
CA SER A 139 8.52 5.19 -8.65
C SER A 139 8.71 5.00 -7.14
N LEU A 140 8.55 3.77 -6.65
CA LEU A 140 8.74 3.44 -5.22
C LEU A 140 10.00 2.62 -5.00
N ASN A 141 10.72 2.91 -3.93
CA ASN A 141 11.76 2.02 -3.38
C ASN A 141 11.35 1.54 -2.00
N ILE A 142 11.24 0.23 -1.79
CA ILE A 142 10.81 -0.37 -0.53
C ILE A 142 11.85 -1.39 -0.09
N THR A 143 12.43 -1.18 1.10
CA THR A 143 13.51 -2.04 1.62
C THR A 143 13.38 -2.34 3.09
N ASN A 144 13.87 -3.51 3.51
CA ASN A 144 14.05 -3.87 4.91
C ASN A 144 12.78 -3.79 5.76
N ILE A 145 11.61 -4.10 5.21
CA ILE A 145 10.38 -4.33 5.99
C ILE A 145 10.34 -5.82 6.34
N SER A 146 9.93 -6.14 7.57
CA SER A 146 9.82 -7.53 8.05
C SER A 146 8.47 -7.78 8.70
N LEU A 147 7.90 -8.96 8.47
CA LEU A 147 6.79 -9.50 9.25
C LEU A 147 7.31 -10.51 10.29
N MET A 148 6.63 -10.56 11.43
CA MET A 148 6.89 -11.59 12.43
C MET A 148 6.60 -13.00 11.88
N SER A 149 7.25 -14.00 12.47
CA SER A 149 6.91 -15.40 12.23
C SER A 149 5.44 -15.66 12.58
N GLU A 150 4.83 -16.62 11.89
CA GLU A 150 3.42 -17.03 11.98
C GLU A 150 2.40 -16.05 11.39
N ASN A 151 2.85 -14.94 10.81
CA ASN A 151 1.99 -14.00 10.12
C ASN A 151 1.50 -14.52 8.76
N VAL A 152 0.23 -14.27 8.46
CA VAL A 152 -0.46 -14.66 7.21
C VAL A 152 -0.67 -13.48 6.24
N GLU A 153 -0.47 -12.24 6.71
CA GLU A 153 -0.66 -11.04 5.89
C GLU A 153 0.44 -10.94 4.81
N PRO A 154 0.11 -10.40 3.63
CA PRO A 154 1.13 -9.96 2.69
C PRO A 154 1.89 -8.77 3.29
N LEU A 155 3.17 -8.63 2.97
CA LEU A 155 4.04 -7.60 3.52
C LEU A 155 3.62 -6.17 3.12
N LEU A 156 3.35 -5.96 1.83
CA LEU A 156 3.12 -4.62 1.28
C LEU A 156 1.63 -4.31 1.15
N LEU A 157 0.90 -5.13 0.39
CA LEU A 157 -0.46 -4.81 -0.03
C LEU A 157 -1.37 -6.03 0.13
N SER A 158 -2.42 -5.87 0.93
CA SER A 158 -3.52 -6.82 1.09
C SER A 158 -4.82 -6.21 0.55
N VAL A 159 -5.40 -6.77 -0.51
CA VAL A 159 -6.69 -6.33 -1.05
C VAL A 159 -7.73 -7.44 -0.93
N ALA A 160 -8.78 -7.21 -0.14
CA ALA A 160 -9.79 -8.23 0.17
C ALA A 160 -10.92 -8.34 -0.86
N GLU A 161 -11.40 -7.23 -1.44
CA GLU A 161 -12.49 -7.20 -2.42
C GLU A 161 -12.20 -6.20 -3.55
N HIS A 162 -11.32 -6.57 -4.48
CA HIS A 162 -11.11 -5.82 -5.72
C HIS A 162 -12.35 -5.93 -6.63
N ASP A 163 -12.91 -4.82 -7.11
CA ASP A 163 -14.07 -4.81 -8.03
C ASP A 163 -13.73 -4.37 -9.46
N GLN A 164 -14.70 -4.40 -10.38
CA GLN A 164 -14.48 -4.06 -11.80
C GLN A 164 -14.16 -2.59 -12.06
N ASN A 165 -14.52 -1.69 -11.14
CA ASN A 165 -14.25 -0.26 -11.24
C ASN A 165 -12.98 0.14 -10.50
N SER A 166 -12.45 -0.75 -9.67
CA SER A 166 -11.16 -0.62 -8.99
C SER A 166 -9.98 -0.70 -9.97
N GLN A 167 -8.93 0.04 -9.67
CA GLN A 167 -7.63 -0.10 -10.34
C GLN A 167 -6.48 -0.24 -9.34
N ILE A 168 -5.57 -1.14 -9.64
CA ILE A 168 -4.30 -1.31 -8.94
C ILE A 168 -3.17 -1.14 -9.97
N ILE A 169 -2.35 -0.12 -9.76
CA ILE A 169 -1.25 0.25 -10.65
C ILE A 169 0.05 0.18 -9.86
N VAL A 170 0.99 -0.64 -10.31
CA VAL A 170 2.33 -0.81 -9.76
C VAL A 170 3.33 -0.55 -10.87
N GLN A 171 3.90 0.65 -10.92
CA GLN A 171 4.79 1.08 -11.99
C GLN A 171 6.12 1.62 -11.46
N ASP A 172 7.24 1.15 -12.00
CA ASP A 172 8.58 1.59 -11.56
C ASP A 172 8.77 1.37 -10.04
N VAL A 173 8.35 0.20 -9.55
CA VAL A 173 8.40 -0.15 -8.13
C VAL A 173 9.51 -1.16 -7.88
N HIS A 174 10.42 -0.85 -6.96
CA HIS A 174 11.54 -1.68 -6.57
C HIS A 174 11.39 -2.12 -5.11
N ILE A 175 11.12 -3.40 -4.89
CA ILE A 175 10.92 -4.03 -3.57
C ILE A 175 12.03 -5.04 -3.35
N LYS A 176 12.92 -4.78 -2.38
CA LYS A 176 14.05 -5.67 -2.11
C LYS A 176 14.41 -5.84 -0.65
N GLN A 177 15.00 -6.98 -0.32
CA GLN A 177 15.55 -7.27 1.01
C GLN A 177 14.51 -7.19 2.13
N ASN A 178 13.26 -7.53 1.83
CA ASN A 178 12.20 -7.62 2.82
C ASN A 178 12.00 -9.06 3.30
N THR A 179 11.32 -9.24 4.44
CA THR A 179 10.98 -10.55 5.01
C THR A 179 9.47 -10.68 5.16
N ALA A 180 8.84 -11.53 4.35
CA ALA A 180 7.44 -11.87 4.49
C ALA A 180 7.21 -12.84 5.68
N GLY A 181 5.95 -13.02 6.07
CA GLY A 181 5.56 -14.03 7.07
C GLY A 181 5.88 -15.45 6.60
N ASN A 182 5.79 -16.43 7.51
CA ASN A 182 6.16 -17.82 7.25
C ASN A 182 4.96 -18.77 6.99
N LYS A 183 3.77 -18.23 6.75
CA LYS A 183 2.52 -19.00 6.51
C LYS A 183 2.11 -18.99 5.04
N ALA A 184 1.12 -19.84 4.73
CA ALA A 184 0.45 -19.77 3.43
C ALA A 184 -0.15 -18.37 3.26
N GLU A 185 -0.14 -17.84 2.02
CA GLU A 185 -0.61 -16.48 1.67
C GLU A 185 0.28 -15.33 2.18
N ALA A 186 1.23 -15.61 3.09
CA ALA A 186 2.28 -14.66 3.45
C ALA A 186 3.21 -14.46 2.23
N GLY A 187 3.04 -13.30 1.60
CA GLY A 187 3.74 -12.87 0.40
C GLY A 187 4.12 -11.40 0.47
N ILE A 188 4.30 -10.75 -0.68
CA ILE A 188 4.52 -9.30 -0.76
C ILE A 188 3.21 -8.59 -1.11
N ILE A 189 2.49 -9.08 -2.12
CA ILE A 189 1.21 -8.52 -2.57
C ILE A 189 0.19 -9.64 -2.68
N TYR A 190 -0.97 -9.44 -2.06
CA TYR A 190 -2.15 -10.28 -2.21
C TYR A 190 -3.33 -9.44 -2.70
N ILE A 191 -3.97 -9.89 -3.78
CA ILE A 191 -5.16 -9.25 -4.34
C ILE A 191 -6.25 -10.29 -4.55
N HIS A 192 -7.35 -10.17 -3.82
CA HIS A 192 -8.56 -10.96 -4.01
C HIS A 192 -9.64 -10.12 -4.67
N SER A 193 -10.22 -10.64 -5.76
CA SER A 193 -11.42 -10.09 -6.37
C SER A 193 -12.62 -10.98 -6.05
N LYS A 194 -13.68 -10.37 -5.52
CA LYS A 194 -14.93 -11.07 -5.28
C LYS A 194 -15.53 -11.44 -6.64
N ASN A 195 -15.63 -12.74 -6.91
CA ASN A 195 -16.25 -13.34 -8.12
C ASN A 195 -17.21 -12.36 -8.81
N LEU A 196 -16.74 -11.75 -9.89
CA LEU A 196 -17.54 -10.83 -10.69
C LEU A 196 -18.76 -11.61 -11.19
N LYS A 197 -19.93 -11.37 -10.59
CA LYS A 197 -21.18 -11.93 -11.10
C LYS A 197 -21.27 -11.52 -12.56
N ILE A 198 -21.22 -12.52 -13.43
CA ILE A 198 -21.30 -12.37 -14.88
C ILE A 198 -22.63 -11.68 -15.18
N ASN A 199 -22.63 -10.37 -15.35
CA ASN A 199 -23.72 -9.69 -16.04
C ASN A 199 -23.55 -9.99 -17.53
N SER A 200 -24.07 -11.13 -17.96
CA SER A 200 -24.10 -11.62 -19.34
C SER A 200 -24.83 -10.71 -20.33
N ILE A 201 -25.28 -9.52 -19.90
CA ILE A 201 -26.12 -8.59 -20.67
C ILE A 201 -25.34 -7.35 -21.11
N LYS A 202 -24.13 -7.09 -20.57
CA LYS A 202 -23.28 -6.00 -21.04
C LYS A 202 -21.86 -6.50 -21.29
N ASN A 203 -21.57 -6.84 -22.55
CA ASN A 203 -20.21 -6.93 -23.09
C ASN A 203 -19.54 -5.53 -23.15
N GLU A 204 -19.70 -4.71 -22.11
CA GLU A 204 -19.01 -3.44 -21.99
C GLU A 204 -17.78 -3.69 -21.11
N ILE A 205 -16.65 -3.94 -21.77
CA ILE A 205 -15.32 -3.93 -21.17
C ILE A 205 -14.99 -2.47 -20.85
N ASN A 206 -15.48 -1.97 -19.72
CA ASN A 206 -15.16 -0.62 -19.25
C ASN A 206 -14.20 -0.64 -18.05
N ALA A 207 -13.24 -1.57 -18.06
CA ALA A 207 -12.04 -1.47 -17.25
C ALA A 207 -10.84 -1.87 -18.12
N ALA A 208 -10.10 -0.88 -18.60
CA ALA A 208 -8.80 -1.13 -19.17
C ALA A 208 -7.89 -1.64 -18.03
N ASN A 209 -7.50 -2.92 -18.07
CA ASN A 209 -6.53 -3.57 -17.15
C ASN A 209 -6.64 -3.12 -15.67
N PRO A 210 -7.61 -3.64 -14.90
CA PRO A 210 -7.75 -3.30 -13.49
C PRO A 210 -6.50 -3.59 -12.66
N ILE A 211 -5.64 -4.53 -13.07
CA ILE A 211 -4.30 -4.66 -12.49
C ILE A 211 -3.24 -4.40 -13.57
N LEU A 212 -2.38 -3.43 -13.30
CA LEU A 212 -1.19 -3.12 -14.10
C LEU A 212 0.06 -3.23 -13.23
N ILE A 213 1.02 -4.07 -13.63
CA ILE A 213 2.36 -4.14 -13.04
C ILE A 213 3.39 -3.93 -14.15
N GLU A 214 4.09 -2.81 -14.12
CA GLU A 214 4.98 -2.41 -15.22
C GLU A 214 6.34 -1.90 -14.73
N ASN A 215 7.41 -2.26 -15.44
CA ASN A 215 8.78 -1.79 -15.18
C ASN A 215 9.19 -1.94 -13.70
N SER A 216 8.75 -3.02 -13.03
CA SER A 216 8.89 -3.18 -11.59
C SER A 216 9.78 -4.37 -11.22
N GLU A 217 10.47 -4.28 -10.10
CA GLU A 217 11.37 -5.30 -9.59
C GLU A 217 11.00 -5.71 -8.17
N ILE A 218 10.67 -6.98 -7.95
CA ILE A 218 10.45 -7.54 -6.62
C ILE A 218 11.43 -8.68 -6.45
N ILE A 219 12.57 -8.37 -5.84
CA ILE A 219 13.75 -9.24 -5.83
C ILE A 219 14.34 -9.35 -4.44
N GLN A 220 15.00 -10.47 -4.14
CA GLN A 220 15.74 -10.66 -2.88
C GLN A 220 14.87 -10.49 -1.63
N ASN A 221 13.57 -10.78 -1.70
CA ASN A 221 12.73 -10.84 -0.51
C ASN A 221 12.72 -12.28 0.02
N MET A 222 12.74 -12.43 1.34
CA MET A 222 12.65 -13.74 1.99
C MET A 222 11.16 -14.12 2.14
N LEU A 223 10.78 -15.24 1.52
CA LEU A 223 9.43 -15.81 1.58
C LEU A 223 9.39 -17.05 2.48
N ALA A 224 8.18 -17.46 2.89
CA ALA A 224 7.97 -18.65 3.72
C ALA A 224 8.45 -19.94 3.02
N PRO A 225 9.30 -20.79 3.65
CA PRO A 225 9.84 -22.03 3.05
C PRO A 225 8.78 -23.16 2.97
N ILE A 226 7.66 -22.87 2.30
CA ILE A 226 6.54 -23.78 2.06
C ILE A 226 6.07 -23.61 0.61
N GLN A 227 5.44 -24.64 0.04
CA GLN A 227 5.05 -24.65 -1.38
C GLN A 227 3.96 -23.64 -1.72
N GLU A 228 3.16 -23.27 -0.72
CA GLU A 228 2.04 -22.35 -0.83
C GLU A 228 2.47 -20.88 -0.86
N SER A 229 3.73 -20.57 -0.55
CA SER A 229 4.22 -19.20 -0.52
C SER A 229 4.47 -18.64 -1.92
N CYS A 230 4.14 -17.36 -2.10
CA CYS A 230 4.48 -16.62 -3.30
C CYS A 230 4.66 -15.13 -3.08
N ALA A 231 5.43 -14.46 -3.95
CA ALA A 231 5.67 -13.02 -3.82
C ALA A 231 4.42 -12.21 -4.17
N ILE A 232 3.75 -12.58 -5.26
CA ILE A 232 2.48 -11.99 -5.66
C ILE A 232 1.42 -13.07 -5.87
N GLN A 233 0.25 -12.89 -5.25
CA GLN A 233 -0.94 -13.69 -5.46
C GLN A 233 -2.10 -12.82 -5.93
N ILE A 234 -2.72 -13.21 -7.05
CA ILE A 234 -3.92 -12.56 -7.58
C ILE A 234 -5.01 -13.62 -7.74
N GLU A 235 -6.20 -13.36 -7.21
CA GLU A 235 -7.32 -14.29 -7.21
C GLU A 235 -8.61 -13.66 -7.74
N GLY A 236 -9.40 -14.44 -8.47
CA GLY A 236 -10.76 -14.07 -8.87
C GLY A 236 -10.87 -13.14 -10.08
N LEU A 237 -9.76 -12.77 -10.71
CA LEU A 237 -9.71 -11.95 -11.93
C LEU A 237 -9.47 -12.78 -13.21
N ARG A 238 -9.96 -12.28 -14.35
CA ARG A 238 -9.65 -12.83 -15.68
C ARG A 238 -8.22 -12.51 -16.08
N ALA A 239 -7.65 -13.36 -16.93
CA ALA A 239 -6.36 -13.05 -17.55
C ALA A 239 -6.38 -11.73 -18.34
N SER A 240 -7.50 -11.35 -18.96
CA SER A 240 -7.66 -10.07 -19.67
C SER A 240 -7.68 -8.85 -18.75
N GLU A 241 -7.80 -9.05 -17.44
CA GLU A 241 -7.88 -8.02 -16.42
C GLU A 241 -6.51 -7.73 -15.78
N ILE A 242 -5.48 -8.52 -16.11
CA ILE A 242 -4.15 -8.44 -15.53
C ILE A 242 -3.15 -8.14 -16.64
N ARG A 243 -2.38 -7.06 -16.50
CA ARG A 243 -1.28 -6.73 -17.40
C ARG A 243 0.03 -6.62 -16.63
N ILE A 244 1.01 -7.42 -17.04
CA ILE A 244 2.35 -7.40 -16.46
C ILE A 244 3.36 -7.25 -17.60
N THR A 245 4.18 -6.20 -17.56
CA THR A 245 5.14 -5.90 -18.64
C THR A 245 6.46 -5.39 -18.08
N ASN A 246 7.58 -5.87 -18.63
CA ASN A 246 8.93 -5.42 -18.27
C ASN A 246 9.26 -5.51 -16.76
N SER A 247 8.73 -6.52 -16.07
CA SER A 247 8.91 -6.68 -14.62
C SER A 247 9.74 -7.92 -14.27
N THR A 248 10.50 -7.83 -13.18
CA THR A 248 11.37 -8.90 -12.68
C THR A 248 10.91 -9.36 -11.30
N PHE A 249 10.70 -10.66 -11.14
CA PHE A 249 10.36 -11.29 -9.86
C PHE A 249 11.41 -12.37 -9.57
N ASP A 250 12.27 -12.14 -8.57
CA ASP A 250 13.34 -13.07 -8.20
C ASP A 250 13.60 -13.03 -6.69
N ASN A 251 12.81 -13.81 -5.94
CA ASN A 251 12.87 -13.89 -4.48
C ASN A 251 13.63 -15.13 -4.01
N ARG A 252 14.43 -15.74 -4.88
CA ARG A 252 15.20 -16.96 -4.62
C ARG A 252 16.49 -16.72 -3.81
N SER A 253 16.50 -15.71 -2.94
CA SER A 253 17.65 -15.39 -2.09
C SER A 253 17.22 -15.27 -0.63
N PRO A 254 17.55 -16.26 0.25
CA PRO A 254 18.38 -17.44 -0.03
C PRO A 254 17.73 -18.44 -1.01
N PRO A 255 18.49 -19.40 -1.58
CA PRO A 255 18.01 -20.31 -2.63
C PRO A 255 16.64 -20.92 -2.33
N ASN A 256 15.70 -20.72 -3.25
CA ASN A 256 14.35 -21.28 -3.18
C ASN A 256 14.38 -22.79 -3.43
N ASN A 257 14.75 -23.54 -2.39
CA ASN A 257 14.86 -25.00 -2.44
C ASN A 257 13.49 -25.68 -2.48
N ASP A 258 12.44 -24.98 -2.02
CA ASP A 258 11.08 -25.51 -1.88
C ASP A 258 10.19 -25.24 -3.10
N ARG A 259 10.74 -24.62 -4.16
CA ARG A 259 10.04 -24.25 -5.40
C ARG A 259 8.82 -23.35 -5.14
N GLN A 260 8.93 -22.43 -4.18
CA GLN A 260 7.94 -21.37 -3.96
C GLN A 260 7.65 -20.66 -5.29
N TYR A 261 6.40 -20.28 -5.52
CA TYR A 261 6.04 -19.56 -6.73
C TYR A 261 6.46 -18.10 -6.61
N GLU A 262 7.08 -17.50 -7.63
CA GLU A 262 7.28 -16.04 -7.62
C GLU A 262 5.94 -15.31 -7.79
N PHE A 263 5.06 -15.89 -8.61
CA PHE A 263 3.80 -15.30 -9.00
C PHE A 263 2.73 -16.39 -9.13
N LYS A 264 1.54 -16.14 -8.55
CA LYS A 264 0.40 -17.07 -8.58
C LYS A 264 -0.86 -16.34 -9.03
N ILE A 265 -1.53 -16.87 -10.06
CA ILE A 265 -2.83 -16.38 -10.53
C ILE A 265 -3.85 -17.50 -10.34
N VAL A 266 -4.90 -17.22 -9.57
CA VAL A 266 -6.04 -18.11 -9.38
C VAL A 266 -7.23 -17.52 -10.13
N LEU A 267 -7.51 -18.09 -11.31
CA LEU A 267 -8.67 -17.70 -12.11
C LEU A 267 -9.97 -18.14 -11.43
N PRO A 268 -11.08 -17.39 -11.59
CA PRO A 268 -12.37 -17.79 -11.05
C PRO A 268 -12.88 -19.08 -11.72
N SER A 269 -13.61 -19.89 -10.97
CA SER A 269 -14.14 -21.17 -11.45
C SER A 269 -15.20 -20.97 -12.55
N GLY A 270 -15.11 -21.77 -13.62
CA GLY A 270 -16.05 -21.73 -14.75
C GLY A 270 -15.56 -20.98 -16.01
N MET A 271 -14.29 -20.55 -16.04
CA MET A 271 -13.64 -20.03 -17.24
C MET A 271 -12.91 -21.14 -17.98
N ASN A 272 -13.55 -21.70 -19.01
CA ASN A 272 -12.89 -22.48 -20.07
C ASN A 272 -12.55 -21.55 -21.24
#